data_AF-A0A966GJF6-F1
#
_entry.id   AF-A0A966GJF6-F1
#
_cell.length_a   1.000
_cell.length_b   1.000
_cell.length_c   1.000
_cell.angle_alpha   90.00
_cell.angle_beta   90.00
_cell.angle_gamma   90.00
#
_symmetry.space_group_name_H-M   'P 1'
#
loop_
_entity.id
_entity.type
_entity.pdbx_description
1 polymer ?
#
loop_
_entity_poly.entity_id
_entity_poly.type
_entity_poly.pdbx_seq_one_letter_code
_entity_poly.pdbx_strand_id
1 'polypeptide(L)'
;MKTNNFAEHLLEKIKTENISPKPRWHFLLKNYVVWVFGALALIFGSAAISVIIYLLKYNNWEMGLRLDGGFLSFFLMTLPYLWLIFLGLFIFVLSYNIKHSPKGYRYPFSFIIIFAILISIILGELFFLVGLGRKIDDILGQKAPSYARMFNPQLGFWLNPEAGRLAGLASLNNGDLSIIDPSGKVWEVIIPAEISNDLELFNGQPLHLIGEATAETTFEAKLIKIPQAGRAFMSQPRHGFPGGSKEMELKLPWKK
;
A
#
# COMPACT_ATOMS: atom_id res chain seq x y z
N MET A 1 27.74 63.10 -2.55
CA MET A 1 28.09 61.67 -2.37
C MET A 1 27.86 60.93 -3.67
N LYS A 2 28.85 60.14 -4.13
CA LYS A 2 28.95 59.53 -5.47
C LYS A 2 27.87 58.44 -5.71
N THR A 3 26.76 58.76 -6.36
CA THR A 3 25.77 57.79 -6.87
C THR A 3 26.04 57.36 -8.31
N ASN A 4 26.76 58.18 -9.09
CA ASN A 4 27.03 57.91 -10.52
C ASN A 4 27.78 56.58 -10.73
N ASN A 5 28.74 56.26 -9.86
CA ASN A 5 29.62 55.11 -10.06
C ASN A 5 28.90 53.76 -9.92
N PHE A 6 27.83 53.67 -9.12
CA PHE A 6 27.08 52.41 -8.92
C PHE A 6 26.07 52.17 -10.04
N ALA A 7 25.37 53.22 -10.47
CA ALA A 7 24.41 53.15 -11.57
C ALA A 7 25.11 52.86 -12.91
N GLU A 8 26.27 53.51 -13.15
CA GLU A 8 27.11 53.25 -14.32
C GLU A 8 27.64 51.81 -14.32
N HIS A 9 28.16 51.33 -13.19
CA HIS A 9 28.59 49.93 -13.07
C HIS A 9 27.45 48.93 -13.28
N LEU A 10 26.23 49.22 -12.80
CA LEU A 10 25.06 48.39 -13.03
C LEU A 10 24.68 48.35 -14.52
N LEU A 11 24.64 49.51 -15.18
CA LEU A 11 24.34 49.63 -16.61
C LEU A 11 25.38 48.94 -17.48
N GLU A 12 26.66 49.11 -17.14
CA GLU A 12 27.77 48.45 -17.80
C GLU A 12 27.66 46.95 -17.63
N LYS A 13 27.41 46.47 -16.41
CA LYS A 13 27.22 45.03 -16.13
C LYS A 13 26.01 44.43 -16.87
N ILE A 14 24.88 45.13 -16.96
CA ILE A 14 23.71 44.69 -17.74
C ILE A 14 24.04 44.55 -19.22
N LYS A 15 24.82 45.50 -19.78
CA LYS A 15 25.27 45.45 -21.18
C LYS A 15 26.30 44.35 -21.42
N THR A 16 27.31 44.20 -20.55
CA THR A 16 28.38 43.21 -20.67
C THR A 16 27.86 41.78 -20.48
N GLU A 17 26.90 41.58 -19.56
CA GLU A 17 26.29 40.28 -19.29
C GLU A 17 25.04 40.00 -20.14
N ASN A 18 24.65 40.90 -21.06
CA ASN A 18 23.47 40.77 -21.94
C ASN A 18 22.18 40.37 -21.18
N ILE A 19 21.95 40.99 -20.01
CA ILE A 19 20.81 40.67 -19.14
C ILE A 19 19.53 41.21 -19.78
N SER A 20 18.76 40.33 -20.41
CA SER A 20 17.46 40.66 -21.01
C SER A 20 16.31 40.54 -19.99
N PRO A 21 15.34 41.48 -20.00
CA PRO A 21 14.17 41.39 -19.13
C PRO A 21 13.32 40.17 -19.52
N LYS A 22 13.24 39.19 -18.62
CA LYS A 22 12.37 38.03 -18.80
C LYS A 22 10.91 38.39 -18.45
N PRO A 23 9.91 37.90 -19.20
CA PRO A 23 8.51 38.18 -18.93
C PRO A 23 8.10 37.63 -17.56
N ARG A 24 7.24 38.37 -16.84
CA ARG A 24 6.77 38.00 -15.49
C ARG A 24 6.14 36.62 -15.41
N TRP A 25 5.43 36.18 -16.46
CA TRP A 25 4.83 34.85 -16.56
C TRP A 25 5.83 33.71 -16.40
N HIS A 26 7.08 33.88 -16.84
CA HIS A 26 8.12 32.86 -16.66
C HIS A 26 8.42 32.61 -15.18
N PHE A 27 8.47 33.67 -14.38
CA PHE A 27 8.69 33.56 -12.92
C PHE A 27 7.46 33.05 -12.19
N LEU A 28 6.26 33.48 -12.60
CA LEU A 28 5.00 32.98 -12.03
C LEU A 28 4.83 31.48 -12.30
N LEU A 29 5.02 31.04 -13.54
CA LEU A 29 4.91 29.63 -13.94
C LEU A 29 5.87 28.75 -13.14
N LYS A 30 7.14 29.16 -13.01
CA LYS A 30 8.12 28.43 -12.21
C LYS A 30 7.65 28.25 -10.76
N ASN A 31 7.09 29.30 -10.16
CA ASN A 31 6.59 29.24 -8.80
C ASN A 31 5.36 28.32 -8.67
N TYR A 32 4.39 28.43 -9.59
CA TYR A 32 3.21 27.55 -9.60
C TYR A 32 3.60 26.08 -9.75
N VAL A 33 4.55 25.78 -10.64
CA VAL A 33 5.06 24.41 -10.84
C VAL A 33 5.59 23.84 -9.53
N VAL A 34 6.45 24.58 -8.81
CA VAL A 34 7.01 24.12 -7.52
C VAL A 34 5.91 23.86 -6.49
N TRP A 35 4.92 24.74 -6.37
CA TRP A 35 3.81 24.57 -5.42
C TRP A 35 2.91 23.38 -5.78
N VAL A 36 2.59 23.20 -7.07
CA VAL A 36 1.78 22.07 -7.55
C VAL A 36 2.50 20.75 -7.30
N PHE A 37 3.79 20.64 -7.63
CA PHE A 37 4.56 19.42 -7.35
C PHE A 37 4.70 19.15 -5.85
N GLY A 38 4.88 20.18 -5.03
CA GLY A 38 4.87 20.06 -3.58
C GLY A 38 3.53 19.54 -3.05
N ALA A 39 2.42 20.11 -3.51
CA ALA A 39 1.08 19.67 -3.12
C ALA A 39 0.80 18.21 -3.54
N LEU A 40 1.17 17.84 -4.77
CA LEU A 40 1.03 16.47 -5.26
C LEU A 40 1.89 15.49 -4.44
N ALA A 41 3.14 15.84 -4.14
CA ALA A 41 4.01 15.00 -3.32
C ALA A 41 3.40 14.79 -1.92
N LEU A 42 2.83 15.84 -1.31
CA LEU A 42 2.15 15.73 -0.03
C LEU A 42 0.91 14.82 -0.10
N ILE A 43 0.09 14.97 -1.15
CA ILE A 43 -1.09 14.11 -1.37
C ILE A 43 -0.68 12.64 -1.54
N PHE A 44 0.32 12.36 -2.37
CA PHE A 44 0.78 11.00 -2.58
C PHE A 44 1.48 10.40 -1.34
N GLY A 45 2.25 11.19 -0.60
CA GLY A 45 2.82 10.76 0.69
C GLY A 45 1.74 10.43 1.72
N SER A 46 0.68 11.23 1.77
CA SER A 46 -0.48 10.97 2.63
C SER A 46 -1.23 9.71 2.19
N ALA A 47 -1.40 9.50 0.88
CA ALA A 47 -1.99 8.27 0.34
C ALA A 47 -1.14 7.03 0.68
N ALA A 48 0.19 7.13 0.62
CA ALA A 48 1.07 6.05 1.06
C ALA A 48 0.86 5.72 2.54
N ILE A 49 0.77 6.74 3.41
CA ILE A 49 0.46 6.51 4.84
C ILE A 49 -0.92 5.88 5.02
N SER A 50 -1.93 6.29 4.26
CA SER A 50 -3.26 5.68 4.31
C SER A 50 -3.22 4.17 4.02
N VAL A 51 -2.44 3.76 3.02
CA VAL A 51 -2.24 2.34 2.70
C VAL A 51 -1.43 1.63 3.79
N ILE A 52 -0.38 2.27 4.33
CA ILE A 52 0.40 1.73 5.45
C ILE A 52 -0.52 1.45 6.65
N ILE A 53 -1.34 2.43 7.06
CA ILE A 53 -2.29 2.28 8.17
C ILE A 53 -3.27 1.15 7.86
N TYR A 54 -3.80 1.07 6.65
CA TYR A 54 -4.71 0.00 6.24
C TYR A 54 -4.06 -1.39 6.38
N LEU A 55 -2.88 -1.57 5.78
CA LEU A 55 -2.15 -2.84 5.80
C LEU A 55 -1.74 -3.23 7.23
N LEU A 56 -1.29 -2.28 8.05
CA LEU A 56 -0.94 -2.55 9.44
C LEU A 56 -2.17 -2.84 10.29
N LYS A 57 -3.27 -2.09 10.17
CA LYS A 57 -4.47 -2.30 10.99
C LYS A 57 -5.12 -3.66 10.74
N TYR A 58 -5.15 -4.09 9.49
CA TYR A 58 -5.71 -5.38 9.10
C TYR A 58 -4.67 -6.49 8.98
N ASN A 59 -3.44 -6.23 9.44
CA ASN A 59 -2.46 -7.27 9.67
C ASN A 59 -2.91 -8.11 10.87
N ASN A 60 -2.76 -9.42 10.77
CA ASN A 60 -3.21 -10.32 11.83
C ASN A 60 -2.15 -10.43 12.96
N TRP A 61 -1.99 -9.35 13.74
CA TRP A 61 -0.94 -9.21 14.77
C TRP A 61 -0.87 -10.35 15.80
N GLU A 62 -2.00 -10.99 16.09
CA GLU A 62 -2.08 -12.17 16.97
C GLU A 62 -1.16 -13.31 16.53
N MET A 63 -0.74 -13.35 15.26
CA MET A 63 0.15 -14.37 14.70
C MET A 63 1.61 -14.13 15.03
N GLY A 64 2.04 -12.88 15.17
CA GLY A 64 3.43 -12.55 15.48
C GLY A 64 3.91 -13.10 16.83
N LEU A 65 2.96 -13.43 17.72
CA LEU A 65 3.23 -14.04 19.03
C LEU A 65 3.31 -15.57 18.98
N ARG A 66 2.83 -16.20 17.90
CA ARG A 66 2.77 -17.67 17.75
C ARG A 66 3.84 -18.23 16.80
N LEU A 67 4.70 -17.37 16.26
CA LEU A 67 5.78 -17.74 15.35
C LEU A 67 7.10 -17.83 16.11
N ASP A 68 7.94 -18.79 15.74
CA ASP A 68 9.25 -19.05 16.38
C ASP A 68 10.23 -17.86 16.29
N GLY A 69 10.00 -16.92 15.36
CA GLY A 69 10.85 -15.73 15.17
C GLY A 69 10.53 -14.52 16.04
N GLY A 70 9.47 -14.58 16.85
CA GLY A 70 9.04 -13.49 17.75
C GLY A 70 8.42 -12.26 17.04
N PHE A 71 7.95 -11.31 17.85
CA PHE A 71 7.20 -10.13 17.40
C PHE A 71 7.97 -9.26 16.40
N LEU A 72 9.27 -9.03 16.63
CA LEU A 72 10.08 -8.16 15.78
C LEU A 72 10.25 -8.72 14.37
N SER A 73 10.48 -10.04 14.24
CA SER A 73 10.59 -10.71 12.95
C SER A 73 9.28 -10.59 12.16
N PHE A 74 8.14 -10.85 12.82
CA PHE A 74 6.83 -10.69 12.20
C PHE A 74 6.55 -9.23 11.80
N PHE A 75 6.87 -8.27 12.66
CA PHE A 75 6.70 -6.84 12.36
C PHE A 75 7.48 -6.46 11.11
N LEU A 76 8.77 -6.81 11.04
CA LEU A 76 9.61 -6.52 9.88
C LEU A 76 9.11 -7.24 8.61
N MET A 77 8.72 -8.51 8.68
CA MET A 77 8.23 -9.22 7.49
C MET A 77 6.91 -8.65 6.94
N THR A 78 6.08 -8.05 7.80
CA THR A 78 4.78 -7.49 7.41
C THR A 78 4.83 -6.00 7.06
N LEU A 79 6.00 -5.36 7.17
CA LEU A 79 6.15 -3.95 6.82
C LEU A 79 5.90 -3.72 5.33
N PRO A 80 5.09 -2.71 4.98
CA PRO A 80 4.85 -2.31 3.59
C PRO A 80 6.03 -1.50 3.01
N TYR A 81 7.19 -2.16 2.80
CA TYR A 81 8.45 -1.53 2.38
C TYR A 81 8.32 -0.60 1.17
N LEU A 82 7.55 -0.99 0.16
CA LEU A 82 7.34 -0.17 -1.03
C LEU A 82 6.68 1.18 -0.69
N TRP A 83 5.68 1.17 0.18
CA TRP A 83 4.99 2.38 0.60
C TRP A 83 5.88 3.26 1.48
N LEU A 84 6.78 2.67 2.27
CA LEU A 84 7.82 3.42 3.00
C LEU A 84 8.81 4.09 2.04
N ILE A 85 9.23 3.39 0.97
CA ILE A 85 10.08 3.96 -0.08
C ILE A 85 9.38 5.13 -0.78
N PHE A 86 8.11 4.96 -1.15
CA PHE A 86 7.33 6.06 -1.77
C PHE A 86 7.15 7.24 -0.81
N LEU A 87 6.86 6.99 0.47
CA LEU A 87 6.77 8.04 1.46
C LEU A 87 8.09 8.82 1.55
N GLY A 88 9.23 8.12 1.63
CA GLY A 88 10.56 8.73 1.62
C GLY A 88 10.82 9.55 0.35
N LEU A 89 10.47 9.01 -0.82
CA LEU A 89 10.57 9.70 -2.11
C LEU A 89 9.73 10.99 -2.13
N PHE A 90 8.47 10.94 -1.70
CA PHE A 90 7.60 12.11 -1.71
C PHE A 90 8.01 13.16 -0.68
N ILE A 91 8.49 12.75 0.50
CA ILE A 91 9.10 13.67 1.48
C ILE A 91 10.33 14.32 0.87
N PHE A 92 11.18 13.57 0.18
CA PHE A 92 12.35 14.11 -0.51
C PHE A 92 11.95 15.13 -1.57
N VAL A 93 11.01 14.80 -2.47
CA VAL A 93 10.49 15.70 -3.51
C VAL A 93 9.88 16.96 -2.88
N LEU A 94 9.09 16.83 -1.83
CA LEU A 94 8.49 17.96 -1.12
C LEU A 94 9.58 18.85 -0.50
N SER A 95 10.56 18.25 0.17
CA SER A 95 11.67 18.99 0.80
C SER A 95 12.52 19.73 -0.22
N TYR A 96 12.77 19.13 -1.38
CA TYR A 96 13.46 19.74 -2.49
C TYR A 96 12.64 20.92 -3.05
N ASN A 97 11.33 20.73 -3.28
CA ASN A 97 10.45 21.79 -3.75
C ASN A 97 10.39 22.98 -2.78
N ILE A 98 10.25 22.73 -1.48
CA ILE A 98 10.22 23.78 -0.46
C ILE A 98 11.53 24.56 -0.50
N LYS A 99 12.70 23.91 -0.52
CA LYS A 99 14.00 24.58 -0.60
C LYS A 99 14.14 25.48 -1.85
N HIS A 100 13.56 25.09 -2.98
CA HIS A 100 13.60 25.86 -4.22
C HIS A 100 12.48 26.92 -4.32
N SER A 101 11.61 27.02 -3.31
CA SER A 101 10.61 28.08 -3.21
C SER A 101 11.24 29.39 -2.71
N PRO A 102 10.66 30.56 -3.02
CA PRO A 102 11.24 31.88 -2.69
C PRO A 102 11.58 32.10 -1.20
N LYS A 103 10.91 31.39 -0.27
CA LYS A 103 11.10 31.53 1.17
C LYS A 103 11.65 30.27 1.85
N GLY A 104 11.73 29.14 1.14
CA GLY A 104 12.02 27.86 1.79
C GLY A 104 13.47 27.68 2.23
N TYR A 105 14.43 28.43 1.66
CA TYR A 105 15.82 28.43 2.10
C TYR A 105 16.00 28.86 3.58
N ARG A 106 15.01 29.52 4.17
CA ARG A 106 15.04 30.01 5.55
C ARG A 106 14.75 28.93 6.60
N TYR A 107 14.19 27.79 6.18
CA TYR A 107 13.79 26.74 7.11
C TYR A 107 14.86 25.62 7.13
N PRO A 108 15.26 25.14 8.32
CA PRO A 108 16.20 24.03 8.42
C PRO A 108 15.57 22.76 7.85
N PHE A 109 16.40 21.91 7.24
CA PHE A 109 15.95 20.71 6.55
C PHE A 109 15.13 19.76 7.43
N SER A 110 15.56 19.55 8.68
CA SER A 110 14.86 18.68 9.64
C SER A 110 13.46 19.18 9.97
N PHE A 111 13.26 20.50 10.06
CA PHE A 111 11.95 21.09 10.33
C PHE A 111 10.97 20.81 9.19
N ILE A 112 11.43 20.93 7.94
CA ILE A 112 10.61 20.63 6.76
C ILE A 112 10.19 19.16 6.74
N ILE A 113 11.13 18.24 7.04
CA ILE A 113 10.84 16.80 7.07
C ILE A 113 9.83 16.47 8.16
N ILE A 114 10.06 16.92 9.39
CA ILE A 114 9.16 16.64 10.52
C ILE A 114 7.75 17.15 10.21
N PHE A 115 7.65 18.38 9.70
CA PHE A 115 6.35 18.97 9.36
C PHE A 115 5.66 18.21 8.21
N ALA A 116 6.41 17.81 7.18
CA ALA A 116 5.89 17.00 6.09
C ALA A 116 5.36 15.63 6.56
N ILE A 117 6.09 14.96 7.46
CA ILE A 117 5.67 13.69 8.05
C ILE A 117 4.39 13.89 8.86
N LEU A 118 4.35 14.89 9.74
CA LEU A 118 3.18 15.17 10.58
C LEU A 118 1.93 15.44 9.75
N ILE A 119 2.02 16.30 8.73
CA ILE A 119 0.88 16.57 7.85
C ILE A 119 0.48 15.30 7.08
N SER A 120 1.45 14.55 6.57
CA SER A 120 1.15 13.33 5.81
C SER A 120 0.47 12.28 6.70
N ILE A 121 0.80 12.21 7.99
CA ILE A 121 0.12 11.34 8.97
C ILE A 121 -1.33 11.78 9.13
N ILE A 122 -1.57 13.07 9.42
CA ILE A 122 -2.91 13.62 9.63
C ILE A 122 -3.79 13.41 8.39
N LEU A 123 -3.28 13.74 7.20
CA LEU A 123 -4.01 13.55 5.94
C LEU A 123 -4.16 12.06 5.60
N GLY A 124 -3.15 11.25 5.89
CA GLY A 124 -3.18 9.80 5.65
C GLY A 124 -4.22 9.08 6.50
N GLU A 125 -4.38 9.49 7.76
CA GLU A 125 -5.47 9.04 8.63
C GLU A 125 -6.84 9.43 8.06
N LEU A 126 -7.01 10.69 7.63
CA LEU A 126 -8.25 11.14 7.00
C LEU A 126 -8.57 10.31 5.74
N PHE A 127 -7.58 10.07 4.89
CA PHE A 127 -7.71 9.22 3.71
C PHE A 127 -8.03 7.76 4.08
N PHE A 128 -7.46 7.25 5.16
CA PHE A 128 -7.78 5.91 5.67
C PHE A 128 -9.24 5.81 6.12
N LEU A 129 -9.75 6.82 6.84
CA LEU A 129 -11.15 6.87 7.28
C LEU A 129 -12.14 6.89 6.11
N VAL A 130 -11.80 7.59 5.02
CA VAL A 130 -12.60 7.63 3.78
C VAL A 130 -12.43 6.34 2.95
N GLY A 131 -11.56 5.41 3.38
CA GLY A 131 -11.35 4.12 2.72
C GLY A 131 -10.42 4.16 1.51
N LEU A 132 -9.64 5.24 1.34
CA LEU A 132 -8.70 5.37 0.22
C LEU A 132 -7.64 4.26 0.24
N GLY A 133 -7.09 3.95 1.41
CA GLY A 133 -6.11 2.86 1.57
C GLY A 133 -6.63 1.51 1.10
N ARG A 134 -7.87 1.16 1.50
CA ARG A 134 -8.57 -0.05 1.03
C ARG A 134 -8.76 -0.04 -0.48
N LYS A 135 -9.25 1.08 -1.03
CA LYS A 135 -9.51 1.22 -2.47
C LYS A 135 -8.24 1.05 -3.30
N ILE A 136 -7.13 1.60 -2.84
CA ILE A 136 -5.82 1.44 -3.49
C ILE A 136 -5.38 -0.03 -3.45
N ASP A 137 -5.46 -0.68 -2.28
CA ASP A 137 -5.13 -2.11 -2.15
C ASP A 137 -5.99 -2.98 -3.08
N ASP A 138 -7.30 -2.73 -3.12
CA ASP A 138 -8.23 -3.47 -3.96
C ASP A 138 -7.94 -3.27 -5.47
N ILE A 139 -7.67 -2.04 -5.89
CA ILE A 139 -7.33 -1.71 -7.30
C ILE A 139 -6.01 -2.37 -7.70
N LEU A 140 -4.98 -2.29 -6.86
CA LEU A 140 -3.68 -2.89 -7.14
C LEU A 140 -3.78 -4.42 -7.15
N GLY A 141 -4.57 -4.99 -6.24
CA GLY A 141 -4.89 -6.40 -6.19
C GLY A 141 -5.55 -6.91 -7.46
N GLN A 142 -6.44 -6.13 -8.10
CA GLN A 142 -7.14 -6.52 -9.33
C GLN A 142 -6.36 -6.23 -10.61
N LYS A 143 -5.82 -5.01 -10.74
CA LYS A 143 -5.25 -4.51 -12.00
C LYS A 143 -3.76 -4.78 -12.13
N ALA A 144 -3.08 -5.06 -11.03
CA ALA A 144 -1.63 -5.30 -11.00
C ALA A 144 -1.31 -6.57 -10.17
N PRO A 145 -1.71 -7.77 -10.63
CA PRO A 145 -1.47 -9.01 -9.89
C PRO A 145 0.02 -9.31 -9.64
N SER A 146 0.91 -8.86 -10.54
CA SER A 146 2.36 -8.94 -10.32
C SER A 146 2.83 -8.03 -9.19
N TYR A 147 2.23 -6.84 -9.06
CA TYR A 147 2.49 -5.93 -7.95
C TYR A 147 2.07 -6.56 -6.63
N ALA A 148 0.86 -7.12 -6.58
CA ALA A 148 0.34 -7.75 -5.38
C ALA A 148 1.23 -8.91 -4.91
N ARG A 149 1.69 -9.78 -5.82
CA ARG A 149 2.56 -10.91 -5.47
C ARG A 149 3.95 -10.49 -4.95
N MET A 150 4.54 -9.45 -5.53
CA MET A 150 5.92 -9.05 -5.20
C MET A 150 5.99 -8.06 -4.03
N PHE A 151 4.99 -7.17 -3.89
CA PHE A 151 5.07 -6.03 -2.99
C PHE A 151 3.98 -6.00 -1.92
N ASN A 152 3.03 -6.94 -1.91
CA ASN A 152 2.15 -7.13 -0.77
C ASN A 152 2.77 -8.17 0.18
N PRO A 153 3.37 -7.74 1.31
CA PRO A 153 4.01 -8.65 2.25
C PRO A 153 3.02 -9.66 2.85
N GLN A 154 1.73 -9.33 2.90
CA GLN A 154 0.71 -10.23 3.44
C GLN A 154 0.51 -11.45 2.53
N LEU A 155 0.50 -11.28 1.21
CA LEU A 155 0.34 -12.40 0.29
C LEU A 155 1.50 -13.39 0.39
N GLY A 156 2.74 -12.89 0.43
CA GLY A 156 3.91 -13.76 0.63
C GLY A 156 3.90 -14.47 1.99
N PHE A 157 3.51 -13.76 3.06
CA PHE A 157 3.41 -14.34 4.39
C PHE A 157 2.40 -15.49 4.46
N TRP A 158 1.24 -15.33 3.82
CA TRP A 158 0.13 -16.28 3.87
C TRP A 158 0.24 -17.46 2.90
N LEU A 159 1.18 -17.42 1.96
CA LEU A 159 1.44 -18.48 0.99
C LEU A 159 2.65 -19.32 1.40
N ASN A 160 2.64 -19.83 2.63
CA ASN A 160 3.71 -20.68 3.15
C ASN A 160 3.15 -21.86 3.96
N PRO A 161 2.66 -22.92 3.27
CA PRO A 161 2.01 -24.06 3.92
C PRO A 161 2.94 -24.83 4.86
N GLU A 162 4.23 -24.92 4.52
CA GLU A 162 5.26 -25.57 5.36
C GLU A 162 5.44 -24.87 6.70
N ALA A 163 5.30 -23.54 6.72
CA ALA A 163 5.31 -22.76 7.95
C ALA A 163 3.91 -22.62 8.58
N GLY A 164 2.97 -23.51 8.20
CA GLY A 164 1.63 -23.62 8.76
C GLY A 164 0.65 -22.53 8.34
N ARG A 165 0.87 -21.88 7.19
CA ARG A 165 0.04 -20.76 6.71
C ARG A 165 -0.42 -20.97 5.27
N LEU A 166 -1.73 -20.94 5.07
CA LEU A 166 -2.33 -21.13 3.74
C LEU A 166 -3.37 -20.05 3.49
N ALA A 167 -3.36 -19.48 2.29
CA ALA A 167 -4.41 -18.57 1.83
C ALA A 167 -4.93 -19.01 0.47
N GLY A 168 -6.23 -18.93 0.30
CA GLY A 168 -6.88 -19.25 -0.96
C GLY A 168 -8.37 -18.97 -0.95
N LEU A 169 -9.04 -19.44 -1.99
CA LEU A 169 -10.48 -19.35 -2.13
C LEU A 169 -11.13 -20.67 -1.69
N ALA A 170 -12.17 -20.58 -0.87
CA ALA A 170 -12.96 -21.73 -0.46
C ALA A 170 -13.72 -22.35 -1.64
N SER A 171 -13.66 -23.67 -1.73
CA SER A 171 -14.44 -24.50 -2.65
C SER A 171 -15.06 -25.63 -1.84
N LEU A 172 -16.36 -25.53 -1.61
CA LEU A 172 -17.20 -26.50 -0.91
C LEU A 172 -17.77 -27.48 -1.94
N ASN A 173 -17.50 -28.76 -1.73
CA ASN A 173 -18.06 -29.84 -2.54
C ASN A 173 -18.64 -30.92 -1.62
N ASN A 174 -19.96 -31.15 -1.68
CA ASN A 174 -20.66 -32.16 -0.88
C ASN A 174 -20.39 -32.14 0.64
N GLY A 175 -20.01 -30.99 1.20
CA GLY A 175 -19.68 -30.82 2.62
C GLY A 175 -18.17 -30.79 2.92
N ASP A 176 -17.32 -31.17 1.96
CA ASP A 176 -15.87 -31.11 2.10
C ASP A 176 -15.35 -29.72 1.70
N LEU A 177 -14.46 -29.16 2.53
CA LEU A 177 -13.81 -27.88 2.27
C LEU A 177 -12.47 -28.12 1.56
N SER A 178 -12.36 -27.56 0.35
CA SER A 178 -11.08 -27.39 -0.34
C SER A 178 -10.71 -25.92 -0.46
N ILE A 179 -9.42 -25.62 -0.50
CA ILE A 179 -8.91 -24.28 -0.80
C ILE A 179 -8.08 -24.29 -2.07
N ILE A 180 -8.36 -23.34 -2.95
CA ILE A 180 -7.57 -23.10 -4.16
C ILE A 180 -6.63 -21.92 -3.88
N ASP A 181 -5.34 -22.18 -3.88
CA ASP A 181 -4.34 -21.16 -3.59
C ASP A 181 -4.10 -20.20 -4.80
N PRO A 182 -3.42 -19.07 -4.57
CA PRO A 182 -2.95 -18.17 -5.61
C PRO A 182 -1.96 -18.73 -6.64
N SER A 183 -1.52 -19.97 -6.56
CA SER A 183 -0.79 -20.66 -7.63
C SER A 183 -1.71 -21.56 -8.48
N GLY A 184 -2.93 -21.83 -8.01
CA GLY A 184 -3.88 -22.76 -8.62
C GLY A 184 -3.82 -24.17 -8.03
N LYS A 185 -3.00 -24.40 -7.00
CA LYS A 185 -2.93 -25.68 -6.30
C LYS A 185 -4.14 -25.82 -5.37
N VAL A 186 -4.73 -27.01 -5.39
CA VAL A 186 -5.88 -27.36 -4.56
C VAL A 186 -5.38 -28.04 -3.29
N TRP A 187 -5.88 -27.58 -2.15
CA TRP A 187 -5.57 -28.09 -0.83
C TRP A 187 -6.86 -28.62 -0.20
N GLU A 188 -6.85 -29.88 0.19
CA GLU A 188 -7.90 -30.47 1.02
C GLU A 188 -7.71 -30.00 2.46
N VAL A 189 -8.76 -29.45 3.06
CA VAL A 189 -8.69 -28.83 4.39
C VAL A 189 -9.46 -29.67 5.39
N ILE A 190 -8.73 -30.25 6.34
CA ILE A 190 -9.32 -30.98 7.47
C ILE A 190 -9.60 -29.97 8.57
N ILE A 191 -10.88 -29.85 8.96
CA ILE A 191 -11.33 -28.92 10.00
C ILE A 191 -11.77 -29.72 11.24
N PRO A 192 -11.21 -29.46 12.43
CA PRO A 192 -11.71 -30.01 13.68
C PRO A 192 -13.17 -29.61 13.91
N ALA A 193 -13.99 -30.54 14.42
CA ALA A 193 -15.43 -30.34 14.63
C ALA A 193 -15.77 -29.12 15.52
N GLU A 194 -14.85 -28.73 16.41
CA GLU A 194 -14.97 -27.57 17.29
C GLU A 194 -14.96 -26.22 16.55
N ILE A 195 -14.32 -26.15 15.38
CA ILE A 195 -14.17 -24.93 14.57
C ILE A 195 -15.30 -24.82 13.51
N SER A 196 -15.88 -25.95 13.11
CA SER A 196 -16.86 -26.04 12.01
C SER A 196 -18.22 -25.39 12.30
N ASN A 197 -18.62 -25.22 13.56
CA ASN A 197 -20.00 -24.83 13.90
C ASN A 197 -20.28 -23.32 13.83
N ASP A 198 -19.24 -22.48 13.79
CA ASP A 198 -19.38 -21.01 13.90
C ASP A 198 -19.07 -20.26 12.59
N LEU A 199 -18.76 -20.97 11.49
CA LEU A 199 -18.29 -20.38 10.24
C LEU A 199 -19.28 -20.62 9.08
N GLU A 200 -19.99 -19.57 8.68
CA GLU A 200 -20.72 -19.55 7.41
C GLU A 200 -19.73 -19.42 6.24
N LEU A 201 -19.43 -20.56 5.60
CA LEU A 201 -18.54 -20.62 4.43
C LEU A 201 -19.34 -20.67 3.13
N PHE A 202 -18.82 -20.03 2.08
CA PHE A 202 -19.39 -20.12 0.73
C PHE A 202 -18.31 -20.20 -0.35
N ASN A 203 -18.69 -20.71 -1.52
CA ASN A 203 -17.79 -20.86 -2.67
C ASN A 203 -17.22 -19.52 -3.13
N GLY A 204 -15.91 -19.45 -3.30
CA GLY A 204 -15.18 -18.25 -3.67
C GLY A 204 -14.93 -17.27 -2.53
N GLN A 205 -15.18 -17.65 -1.27
CA GLN A 205 -14.80 -16.83 -0.12
C GLN A 205 -13.28 -16.88 0.09
N PRO A 206 -12.59 -15.73 0.17
CA PRO A 206 -11.18 -15.71 0.52
C PRO A 206 -11.02 -16.12 1.99
N LEU A 207 -10.12 -17.06 2.26
CA LEU A 207 -9.83 -17.57 3.59
C LEU A 207 -8.32 -17.58 3.83
N HIS A 208 -7.95 -17.26 5.07
CA HIS A 208 -6.63 -17.46 5.63
C HIS A 208 -6.71 -18.58 6.67
N LEU A 209 -5.90 -19.61 6.51
CA LEU A 209 -5.82 -20.77 7.38
C LEU A 209 -4.47 -20.78 8.10
N ILE A 210 -4.51 -21.20 9.37
CA ILE A 210 -3.33 -21.59 10.14
C ILE A 210 -3.50 -23.03 10.54
N GLY A 211 -2.44 -23.80 10.46
CA GLY A 211 -2.49 -25.23 10.63
C GLY A 211 -1.16 -25.90 10.37
N GLU A 212 -1.22 -27.16 9.99
CA GLU A 212 -0.05 -27.95 9.61
C GLU A 212 -0.32 -28.63 8.26
N ALA A 213 0.67 -28.58 7.37
CA ALA A 213 0.63 -29.35 6.13
C ALA A 213 1.00 -30.80 6.46
N THR A 214 0.03 -31.70 6.44
CA THR A 214 0.20 -33.13 6.80
C THR A 214 0.58 -33.99 5.60
N ALA A 215 0.28 -33.53 4.38
CA ALA A 215 0.67 -34.16 3.12
C ALA A 215 0.90 -33.10 2.03
N GLU A 216 1.28 -33.52 0.82
CA GLU A 216 1.57 -32.60 -0.31
C GLU A 216 0.38 -31.69 -0.67
N THR A 217 -0.86 -32.13 -0.46
CA THR A 217 -2.09 -31.38 -0.79
C THR A 217 -3.11 -31.40 0.35
N THR A 218 -2.71 -31.74 1.56
CA THR A 218 -3.62 -31.83 2.72
C THR A 218 -3.14 -30.88 3.81
N PHE A 219 -4.07 -30.10 4.35
CA PHE A 219 -3.80 -29.08 5.35
C PHE A 219 -4.78 -29.23 6.51
N GLU A 220 -4.26 -29.49 7.70
CA GLU A 220 -5.08 -29.57 8.91
C GLU A 220 -5.21 -28.18 9.54
N ALA A 221 -6.40 -27.58 9.46
CA ALA A 221 -6.64 -26.22 9.90
C ALA A 221 -6.91 -26.15 11.41
N LYS A 222 -6.08 -25.38 12.12
CA LYS A 222 -6.28 -25.03 13.55
C LYS A 222 -7.00 -23.69 13.73
N LEU A 223 -6.99 -22.83 12.71
CA LEU A 223 -7.66 -21.53 12.74
C LEU A 223 -8.05 -21.09 11.33
N ILE A 224 -9.26 -20.55 11.19
CA ILE A 224 -9.78 -20.00 9.93
C ILE A 224 -10.12 -18.53 10.16
N LYS A 225 -9.66 -17.65 9.26
CA LYS A 225 -9.98 -16.22 9.28
C LYS A 225 -10.36 -15.71 7.90
N ILE A 226 -11.29 -14.77 7.86
CA ILE A 226 -11.64 -14.04 6.64
C ILE A 226 -10.71 -12.81 6.55
N PRO A 227 -9.86 -12.71 5.52
CA PRO A 227 -8.95 -11.58 5.38
C PRO A 227 -9.70 -10.29 5.08
N GLN A 228 -9.21 -9.16 5.60
CA GLN A 228 -9.77 -7.85 5.27
C GLN A 228 -8.97 -7.14 4.17
N ALA A 229 -7.65 -7.31 4.14
CA ALA A 229 -6.73 -6.80 3.12
C ALA A 229 -6.36 -7.89 2.09
N GLY A 230 -5.95 -7.50 0.89
CA GLY A 230 -5.54 -8.43 -0.18
C GLY A 230 -6.69 -9.26 -0.80
N ARG A 231 -7.94 -9.09 -0.36
CA ARG A 231 -9.10 -9.85 -0.86
C ARG A 231 -9.30 -9.74 -2.36
N ALA A 232 -9.10 -8.55 -2.91
CA ALA A 232 -9.32 -8.28 -4.31
C ALA A 232 -8.37 -9.05 -5.24
N PHE A 233 -7.16 -9.37 -4.76
CA PHE A 233 -6.23 -10.25 -5.45
C PHE A 233 -6.73 -11.70 -5.46
N MET A 234 -7.31 -12.16 -4.35
CA MET A 234 -7.83 -13.52 -4.21
C MET A 234 -9.06 -13.72 -5.09
N SER A 235 -9.96 -12.74 -5.18
CA SER A 235 -11.22 -12.82 -5.92
C SER A 235 -11.09 -12.73 -7.45
N GLN A 236 -9.89 -12.81 -8.01
CA GLN A 236 -9.74 -12.75 -9.46
C GLN A 236 -10.29 -14.04 -10.11
N PRO A 237 -11.07 -13.94 -11.21
CA PRO A 237 -11.51 -15.10 -11.95
C PRO A 237 -10.29 -15.82 -12.55
N ARG A 238 -10.04 -17.05 -12.08
CA ARG A 238 -8.98 -17.90 -12.58
C ARG A 238 -9.57 -19.06 -13.37
N HIS A 239 -8.96 -19.38 -14.49
CA HIS A 239 -9.33 -20.56 -15.28
C HIS A 239 -9.14 -21.80 -14.39
N GLY A 240 -10.23 -22.58 -14.22
CA GLY A 240 -10.26 -23.76 -13.34
C GLY A 240 -11.28 -23.69 -12.20
N PHE A 241 -11.90 -22.53 -11.94
CA PHE A 241 -13.02 -22.43 -10.99
C PHE A 241 -14.34 -22.88 -11.64
N PRO A 242 -15.05 -23.89 -11.10
CA PRO A 242 -16.42 -24.15 -11.51
C PRO A 242 -17.28 -22.93 -11.15
N GLY A 243 -17.80 -22.20 -12.14
CA GLY A 243 -18.63 -20.98 -11.97
C GLY A 243 -17.93 -19.63 -12.23
N GLY A 244 -16.67 -19.63 -12.68
CA GLY A 244 -15.78 -18.47 -12.64
C GLY A 244 -15.89 -17.36 -13.70
N SER A 245 -16.96 -17.20 -14.49
CA SER A 245 -16.94 -16.13 -15.54
C SER A 245 -18.12 -15.15 -15.59
N LYS A 246 -19.27 -15.42 -14.97
CA LYS A 246 -20.40 -14.46 -14.99
C LYS A 246 -21.25 -14.39 -13.72
N GLU A 247 -21.33 -15.44 -12.89
CA GLU A 247 -22.24 -15.46 -11.73
C GLU A 247 -21.62 -14.86 -10.45
N MET A 248 -20.30 -14.82 -10.32
CA MET A 248 -19.61 -14.23 -9.16
C MET A 248 -19.68 -12.69 -9.10
N GLU A 249 -20.03 -12.00 -10.19
CA GLU A 249 -20.13 -10.54 -10.16
C GLU A 249 -21.31 -10.01 -9.32
N LEU A 250 -22.31 -10.84 -9.01
CA LEU A 250 -23.59 -10.40 -8.46
C LEU A 250 -23.79 -10.64 -6.96
N LYS A 251 -22.86 -11.26 -6.22
CA LYS A 251 -23.06 -11.59 -4.79
C LYS A 251 -21.81 -11.45 -3.91
N LEU A 252 -20.98 -10.43 -4.12
CA LEU A 252 -19.97 -10.07 -3.11
C LEU A 252 -20.58 -9.02 -2.15
N PRO A 253 -20.91 -9.37 -0.90
CA PRO A 253 -21.62 -8.46 0.03
C PRO A 253 -20.83 -7.20 0.40
N TRP A 254 -19.53 -7.15 0.08
CA TRP A 254 -18.63 -6.04 0.34
C TRP A 254 -18.32 -5.15 -0.88
N LYS A 255 -19.00 -5.37 -2.01
CA LYS A 255 -18.93 -4.51 -3.22
C LYS A 255 -19.85 -3.28 -3.14
N LYS A 256 -20.56 -3.08 -2.01
CA LYS A 256 -21.35 -1.88 -1.71
C LYS A 256 -20.55 -0.90 -0.85
#